data_AF-A0A1X1GAJ7-F1
#
_entry.id   AF-A0A1X1GAJ7-F1
#
_cell.length_a   1.000
_cell.length_b   1.000
_cell.length_c   1.000
_cell.angle_alpha   90.00
_cell.angle_beta   90.00
_cell.angle_gamma   90.00
#
_symmetry.space_group_name_H-M   'P 1'
#
loop_
_entity.id
_entity.type
_entity.pdbx_description
1 polymer ?
#
loop_
_entity_poly.entity_id
_entity_poly.type
_entity_poly.pdbx_seq_one_letter_code
_entity_poly.pdbx_strand_id
1 'polypeptide(L)' 'MTLKRFTELFIYLNSIGLIVHLFIGIGGKNSKGILPSLLSLDHRYIWFPISTYLFFFSLAGLTVLLQNHIERIRNKPF' A
#
# COMPACT_ATOMS: atom_id res chain seq x y z
N MET A 1 -3.24 4.03 -20.92
CA MET A 1 -3.36 3.47 -19.55
C MET A 1 -4.53 4.17 -18.87
N THR A 2 -5.58 3.48 -18.45
CA THR A 2 -6.74 4.10 -17.77
C THR A 2 -6.44 4.31 -16.29
N LEU A 3 -6.98 5.39 -15.70
CA LEU A 3 -6.81 5.71 -14.27
C LEU A 3 -7.18 4.52 -13.37
N LYS A 4 -8.25 3.79 -13.72
CA LYS A 4 -8.66 2.55 -13.05
C LYS A 4 -7.55 1.49 -13.01
N ARG A 5 -6.88 1.22 -14.14
CA ARG A 5 -5.79 0.23 -14.20
C ARG A 5 -4.56 0.70 -13.45
N PHE A 6 -4.26 2.00 -13.44
CA PHE A 6 -3.18 2.56 -12.64
C PHE A 6 -3.45 2.36 -11.14
N THR A 7 -4.66 2.68 -10.67
CA THR A 7 -5.02 2.54 -9.25
C THR A 7 -5.04 1.08 -8.80
N GLU A 8 -5.57 0.16 -9.63
CA GLU A 8 -5.53 -1.28 -9.36
C GLU A 8 -4.08 -1.78 -9.25
N LEU A 9 -3.20 -1.35 -10.15
CA LEU A 9 -1.80 -1.75 -10.18
C LEU A 9 -1.00 -1.12 -9.02
N PHE A 10 -1.31 0.13 -8.65
CA PHE A 10 -0.75 0.79 -7.48
C PHE A 10 -1.13 0.07 -6.18
N ILE A 11 -2.41 -0.26 -5.98
CA ILE A 11 -2.85 -1.02 -4.80
C ILE A 11 -2.13 -2.37 -4.76
N TYR A 12 -2.10 -3.09 -5.87
CA TYR A 12 -1.48 -4.41 -5.94
C TYR A 12 0.02 -4.39 -5.59
N LEU A 13 0.78 -3.47 -6.18
CA LEU A 13 2.21 -3.32 -5.90
C LEU A 13 2.48 -2.88 -4.45
N ASN A 14 1.70 -1.93 -3.93
CA ASN A 14 1.86 -1.44 -2.56
C ASN A 14 1.48 -2.50 -1.52
N SER A 15 0.45 -3.33 -1.79
CA SER A 15 0.09 -4.46 -0.92
C SER A 15 1.19 -5.51 -0.83
N ILE A 16 1.80 -5.88 -1.97
CA ILE A 16 2.91 -6.85 -1.97
C ILE A 16 4.13 -6.23 -1.30
N GLY A 17 4.46 -4.99 -1.63
CA GLY A 17 5.57 -4.25 -1.02
C GLY A 17 5.44 -4.15 0.49
N LEU A 18 4.23 -3.90 1.00
CA LEU A 18 3.92 -3.91 2.43
C LEU A 18 4.29 -5.24 3.07
N ILE A 19 3.75 -6.35 2.55
CA ILE A 19 3.93 -7.68 3.15
C ILE A 19 5.41 -8.07 3.14
N VAL A 20 6.10 -7.87 2.00
CA VAL A 20 7.53 -8.17 1.87
C VAL A 20 8.36 -7.35 2.85
N HIS A 21 8.08 -6.06 2.96
CA HIS A 21 8.83 -5.17 3.86
C HIS A 21 8.51 -5.44 5.34
N LEU A 22 7.28 -5.84 5.66
CA LEU A 22 6.85 -6.15 7.02
C LEU A 22 7.62 -7.37 7.57
N PHE A 23 7.68 -8.45 6.79
CA PHE A 23 8.20 -9.74 7.25
C PHE A 23 9.67 -9.98 6.90
N ILE A 24 10.10 -9.62 5.70
CA ILE A 24 11.41 -10.00 5.15
C ILE A 24 12.38 -8.81 5.17
N GLY A 25 11.86 -7.60 5.00
CA GLY A 25 12.70 -6.42 4.78
C GLY A 25 13.25 -6.39 3.36
N ILE A 26 13.71 -5.22 2.94
CA ILE A 26 14.29 -5.02 1.61
C ILE A 26 15.81 -5.00 1.79
N GLY A 27 16.39 -6.17 2.02
CA GLY A 27 17.82 -6.29 2.31
C GLY A 27 18.35 -7.66 1.92
N GLY A 28 19.27 -7.68 0.93
CA GLY A 28 19.95 -8.90 0.54
C GLY A 28 20.80 -9.46 1.69
N LYS A 29 20.96 -10.79 1.72
CA LYS A 29 21.64 -11.62 2.73
C LYS A 29 23.04 -11.15 3.21
N ASN A 30 23.66 -10.19 2.52
CA ASN A 30 24.99 -9.64 2.78
C ASN A 30 25.04 -8.10 2.87
N SER A 31 23.91 -7.39 2.80
CA SER A 31 23.87 -5.93 2.88
C SER A 31 23.47 -5.49 4.28
N LYS A 32 24.41 -4.86 5.00
CA LYS A 32 24.17 -4.25 6.31
C LYS A 32 23.28 -2.99 6.27
N GLY A 33 22.56 -2.69 5.18
CA GLY A 33 21.65 -1.55 5.22
C GLY A 33 21.03 -1.17 3.90
N ILE A 34 19.87 -1.75 3.57
CA ILE A 34 18.96 -1.06 2.66
C ILE A 34 17.60 -0.81 3.32
N LEU A 35 16.97 -1.78 3.97
CA LEU A 35 16.01 -1.57 5.07
C LEU A 35 15.80 -2.93 5.78
N PRO A 36 16.08 -3.05 7.09
CA PRO A 36 15.75 -4.27 7.83
C PRO A 36 14.24 -4.49 7.83
N SER A 37 13.78 -5.72 8.06
CA SER A 37 12.34 -5.99 8.18
C SER A 37 11.74 -5.11 9.26
N LEU A 38 10.54 -4.60 9.03
CA LEU A 38 9.90 -3.70 10.01
C LEU A 38 9.76 -4.37 11.36
N LEU A 39 9.43 -5.67 11.39
CA LEU A 39 9.37 -6.47 12.62
C LEU A 39 10.70 -6.63 13.34
N SER A 40 11.83 -6.50 12.63
CA SER A 40 13.18 -6.53 13.24
C SER A 40 13.65 -5.15 13.68
N LEU A 41 12.92 -4.08 13.35
CA LEU A 41 13.21 -2.71 13.79
C LEU A 41 12.77 -2.53 15.24
N ASP A 42 13.49 -1.68 16.00
CA ASP A 42 13.10 -1.34 17.37
C ASP A 42 11.63 -0.89 17.40
N HIS A 43 10.85 -1.52 18.29
CA HIS A 43 9.41 -1.30 18.41
C HIS A 43 9.07 0.19 18.53
N ARG A 44 9.96 1.01 19.11
CA ARG A 44 9.75 2.45 19.28
C ARG A 44 9.61 3.20 17.95
N TYR A 45 10.13 2.65 16.86
CA TYR A 45 10.14 3.29 15.54
C TYR A 45 9.34 2.51 14.47
N ILE A 46 8.87 1.29 14.77
CA ILE A 46 8.10 0.46 13.84
C ILE A 46 6.76 1.09 13.41
N TRP A 47 6.19 1.94 14.27
CA TRP A 47 4.89 2.55 14.03
C TRP A 47 4.91 3.53 12.86
N PHE A 48 6.03 4.21 12.61
CA PHE A 48 6.11 5.24 11.56
C PHE A 48 5.95 4.62 10.17
N PRO A 49 6.74 3.60 9.77
CA PRO A 49 6.55 2.98 8.47
C PRO A 49 5.21 2.26 8.33
N ILE A 50 4.73 1.58 9.38
CA ILE A 50 3.40 0.93 9.34
C ILE A 50 2.31 1.98 9.09
N SER A 51 2.38 3.13 9.77
CA SER A 51 1.43 4.23 9.59
C SER A 51 1.48 4.82 8.18
N THR A 52 2.68 5.06 7.64
CA THR A 52 2.87 5.53 6.26
C THR A 52 2.24 4.57 5.25
N TYR A 53 2.49 3.28 5.41
CA TYR A 53 1.92 2.26 4.55
C TYR A 53 0.39 2.18 4.63
N LEU A 54 -0.17 2.20 5.84
CA LEU A 54 -1.62 2.21 6.04
C LEU A 54 -2.26 3.44 5.43
N PHE A 55 -1.61 4.61 5.53
CA PHE A 55 -2.08 5.85 4.92
C PHE A 55 -2.14 5.76 3.40
N PHE A 56 -1.05 5.35 2.74
CA PHE A 56 -1.02 5.22 1.27
C PHE A 56 -1.96 4.12 0.76
N PHE A 57 -2.03 2.98 1.47
CA PHE A 57 -2.96 1.92 1.13
C PHE A 57 -4.42 2.36 1.26
N SER A 58 -4.76 3.05 2.35
CA SER A 58 -6.10 3.60 2.58
C SER A 58 -6.46 4.66 1.54
N LEU A 59 -5.52 5.55 1.19
CA LEU A 59 -5.74 6.59 0.18
C LEU A 59 -6.08 5.99 -1.20
N ALA A 60 -5.35 4.94 -1.59
CA ALA A 60 -5.62 4.23 -2.84
C ALA A 60 -6.96 3.48 -2.79
N GLY A 61 -7.24 2.76 -1.70
CA GLY A 61 -8.53 2.08 -1.49
C GLY A 61 -9.72 3.04 -1.52
N LEU A 62 -9.59 4.19 -0.87
CA LEU A 62 -10.62 5.23 -0.85
C LEU A 62 -10.87 5.80 -2.24
N THR A 63 -9.82 5.98 -3.04
CA THR A 63 -9.93 6.46 -4.43
C THR A 63 -10.74 5.49 -5.29
N VAL A 64 -10.49 4.17 -5.17
CA VAL A 64 -11.27 3.14 -5.88
C VAL A 64 -12.71 3.11 -5.40
N LEU A 65 -12.93 3.17 -4.08
CA LEU A 65 -14.26 3.19 -3.50
C LEU A 65 -15.08 4.39 -3.98
N LEU A 66 -14.48 5.58 -3.98
CA LEU A 66 -15.13 6.80 -4.47
C LEU A 66 -15.46 6.71 -5.96
N GLN A 67 -14.54 6.20 -6.79
CA GLN A 67 -14.80 6.01 -8.21
C GLN A 67 -15.99 5.05 -8.43
N ASN A 68 -15.99 3.91 -7.75
CA ASN A 68 -17.08 2.94 -7.83
C ASN A 68 -18.41 3.52 -7.32
N HIS A 69 -18.37 4.35 -6.28
CA HIS A 69 -19.55 5.01 -5.73
C HIS A 69 -20.15 6.01 -6.73
N ILE A 70 -19.32 6.86 -7.35
CA ILE A 70 -19.75 7.82 -8.37
C ILE A 70 -20.29 7.08 -9.61
N GLU A 71 -19.64 6.02 -10.06
CA GLU A 71 -20.12 5.19 -11.17
C GLU A 71 -21.50 4.57 -10.86
N ARG A 72 -21.72 4.09 -9.62
CA ARG A 72 -23.02 3.58 -9.19
C ARG A 72 -24.11 4.64 -9.16
N ILE A 73 -23.80 5.86 -8.71
CA ILE A 73 -24.75 6.98 -8.73
C ILE A 73 -25.09 7.36 -10.18
N ARG A 74 -24.08 7.45 -11.06
CA ARG A 74 -24.27 7.79 -12.47
C ARG A 74 -25.10 6.75 -13.25
N ASN A 75 -24.97 5.48 -12.89
CA ASN A 75 -25.65 4.37 -13.56
C ASN A 75 -26.99 3.99 -12.93
N LYS A 76 -27.47 4.72 -11.91
CA LYS A 76 -28.81 4.50 -11.36
C LYS A 76 -29.85 4.94 -12.42
N PRO A 77 -30.67 4.03 -12.96
CA PRO A 77 -31.79 4.44 -13.80
C PRO A 77 -32.77 5.24 -12.92
N PHE A 78 -33.24 6.37 -13.47
CA PHE A 78 -34.33 7.15 -12.88
C PHE A 78 -35.59 6.30 -12.78
#